data_AF-A0A2P6QLT1-F1
#
_entry.id   AF-A0A2P6QLT1-F1
#
_cell.length_a   1.000
_cell.length_b   1.000
_cell.length_c   1.000
_cell.angle_alpha   90.00
_cell.angle_beta   90.00
_cell.angle_gamma   90.00
#
_symmetry.space_group_name_H-M   'P 1'
#
loop_
_entity.id
_entity.type
_entity.pdbx_description
1 polymer ?
#
loop_
_entity_poly.entity_id
_entity_poly.type
_entity_poly.pdbx_seq_one_letter_code
_entity_poly.pdbx_strand_id
1 'polypeptide(L)'
;MFTPGTTNDKIIKGPMTISAMFPFFKGTVFESGIDAAFESTKKYEAYLFRDKKYAHINYGSGSAHLIHLQLITDGFHGLRNTIFASGIEAAFASHKTNEAYLFKGDSYALINFAPGTTNDYIIGGVKKILPNWPSLRPILPRKNRGLDVHDHSSRVDDGDRGQDHDEL
;
A
#
# COMPACT_ATOMS: atom_id res chain seq x y z
N MET A 1 19.66 10.38 12.01
CA MET A 1 19.74 9.02 12.57
C MET A 1 18.65 8.89 13.63
N PHE A 2 17.86 7.82 13.58
CA PHE A 2 16.92 7.49 14.64
C PHE A 2 17.67 6.79 15.78
N THR A 3 17.59 7.34 16.99
CA THR A 3 18.19 6.78 18.21
C THR A 3 17.08 6.30 19.13
N PRO A 4 16.90 4.97 19.32
CA PRO A 4 15.91 4.43 20.25
C PRO A 4 16.19 4.90 21.69
N GLY A 5 15.14 5.28 22.44
CA GLY A 5 15.24 5.63 23.87
C GLY A 5 15.26 7.13 24.19
N THR A 6 15.06 8.01 23.21
CA THR A 6 14.87 9.45 23.45
C THR A 6 13.47 9.88 23.00
N THR A 7 12.75 10.65 23.82
CA THR A 7 11.41 11.20 23.52
C THR A 7 11.49 12.50 22.70
N ASN A 8 12.53 12.64 21.88
CA ASN A 8 12.83 13.86 21.14
C ASN A 8 12.47 13.70 19.66
N ASP A 9 11.29 13.14 19.39
CA ASP A 9 10.75 13.13 18.04
C ASP A 9 10.52 14.57 17.57
N LYS A 10 10.89 14.83 16.31
CA LYS A 10 10.79 16.15 15.70
C LYS A 10 10.27 16.01 14.28
N ILE A 11 9.35 16.89 13.91
CA ILE A 11 8.98 17.08 12.52
C ILE A 11 10.13 17.82 11.84
N ILE A 12 10.84 17.13 10.94
CA ILE A 12 11.95 17.72 10.18
C ILE A 12 11.47 18.57 8.99
N LYS A 13 10.27 18.27 8.47
CA LYS A 13 9.64 18.96 7.35
C LYS A 13 8.13 18.67 7.34
N GLY A 14 7.30 19.70 7.18
CA GLY A 14 5.83 19.59 7.20
C GLY A 14 5.20 19.95 8.56
N PRO A 15 3.89 19.72 8.75
CA PRO A 15 2.97 19.04 7.83
C PRO A 15 2.69 19.84 6.54
N MET A 16 2.45 19.13 5.44
CA MET A 16 2.04 19.69 4.14
C MET A 16 1.29 18.63 3.33
N THR A 17 0.61 19.02 2.25
CA THR A 17 -0.05 18.06 1.36
C THR A 17 0.95 17.14 0.67
N ILE A 18 0.49 15.97 0.18
CA ILE A 18 1.35 15.05 -0.58
C ILE A 18 1.93 15.76 -1.81
N SER A 19 1.12 16.51 -2.55
CA SER A 19 1.58 17.26 -3.72
C SER A 19 2.52 18.44 -3.39
N ALA A 20 2.48 19.00 -2.17
CA ALA A 20 3.47 19.97 -1.72
C ALA A 20 4.81 19.30 -1.39
N MET A 21 4.80 18.10 -0.79
CA MET A 21 6.02 17.34 -0.49
C MET A 21 6.64 16.71 -1.74
N PHE A 22 5.80 16.14 -2.59
CA PHE A 22 6.13 15.38 -3.79
C PHE A 22 5.31 15.91 -4.98
N PRO A 23 5.76 17.00 -5.64
CA PRO A 23 5.01 17.65 -6.71
C PRO A 23 4.62 16.74 -7.89
N PHE A 24 5.41 15.69 -8.13
CA PHE A 24 5.14 14.70 -9.17
C PHE A 24 3.90 13.83 -8.91
N PHE A 25 3.28 13.88 -7.73
CA PHE A 25 2.00 13.22 -7.47
C PHE A 25 0.78 14.07 -7.82
N LYS A 26 0.94 15.36 -8.15
CA LYS A 26 -0.17 16.22 -8.54
C LYS A 26 -0.91 15.65 -9.76
N GLY A 27 -2.24 15.56 -9.67
CA GLY A 27 -3.10 14.98 -10.70
C GLY A 27 -3.09 13.44 -10.75
N THR A 28 -2.38 12.77 -9.85
CA THR A 28 -2.37 11.30 -9.75
C THR A 28 -3.27 10.81 -8.62
N VAL A 29 -3.56 9.50 -8.59
CA VAL A 29 -4.32 8.88 -7.49
C VAL A 29 -3.64 9.04 -6.12
N PHE A 30 -2.34 9.31 -6.09
CA PHE A 30 -1.55 9.47 -4.87
C PHE A 30 -1.65 10.88 -4.27
N GLU A 31 -2.22 11.87 -4.99
CA GLU A 31 -2.32 13.24 -4.49
C GLU A 31 -3.15 13.34 -3.20
N SER A 32 -4.21 12.55 -3.10
CA SER A 32 -5.17 12.58 -2.00
C SER A 32 -4.90 11.55 -0.90
N GLY A 33 -3.97 10.62 -1.10
CA GLY A 33 -3.68 9.58 -0.12
C GLY A 33 -2.75 8.48 -0.62
N ILE A 34 -2.17 7.77 0.34
CA ILE A 34 -1.33 6.58 0.15
C ILE A 34 -1.84 5.55 1.16
N ASP A 35 -2.09 4.32 0.73
CA ASP A 35 -2.60 3.25 1.59
C ASP A 35 -1.46 2.58 2.35
N ALA A 36 -0.36 2.30 1.65
CA ALA A 36 0.81 1.63 2.20
C ALA A 36 2.10 2.09 1.53
N ALA A 37 3.23 1.89 2.22
CA ALA A 37 4.54 2.09 1.61
C ALA A 37 5.59 1.19 2.26
N PHE A 38 6.62 0.82 1.51
CA PHE A 38 7.85 0.23 2.06
C PHE A 38 9.09 0.73 1.31
N GLU A 39 10.22 0.73 2.01
CA GLU A 39 11.51 1.16 1.47
C GLU A 39 12.16 0.06 0.61
N SER A 40 12.71 0.43 -0.53
CA SER A 40 13.53 -0.45 -1.37
C SER A 40 14.90 -0.66 -0.73
N THR A 41 15.61 -1.71 -1.12
CA THR A 41 17.03 -1.86 -0.80
C THR A 41 17.91 -0.92 -1.63
N LYS A 42 17.38 -0.37 -2.72
CA LYS A 42 18.06 0.69 -3.48
C LYS A 42 17.96 2.02 -2.73
N LYS A 43 19.08 2.74 -2.72
CA LYS A 43 19.25 3.96 -1.93
C LYS A 43 18.20 5.02 -2.32
N TYR A 44 17.46 5.49 -1.32
CA TYR A 44 16.40 6.49 -1.46
C TYR A 44 15.23 6.05 -2.35
N GLU A 45 15.04 4.76 -2.60
CA GLU A 45 13.91 4.28 -3.37
C GLU A 45 12.81 3.74 -2.44
N ALA A 46 11.55 3.95 -2.82
CA ALA A 46 10.41 3.44 -2.06
C ALA A 46 9.26 3.06 -3.00
N TYR A 47 8.45 2.11 -2.56
CA TYR A 47 7.21 1.69 -3.20
C TYR A 47 6.03 2.19 -2.38
N LEU A 48 5.11 2.91 -3.02
CA LEU A 48 3.90 3.46 -2.42
C LEU A 48 2.69 2.86 -3.12
N PHE A 49 1.66 2.51 -2.37
CA PHE A 49 0.48 1.82 -2.88
C PHE A 49 -0.77 2.67 -2.65
N ARG A 50 -1.65 2.68 -3.66
CA ARG A 50 -2.97 3.30 -3.59
C ARG A 50 -3.91 2.54 -4.50
N ASP A 51 -5.00 2.01 -3.94
CA ASP A 51 -5.90 1.10 -4.64
C ASP A 51 -5.09 -0.04 -5.33
N LYS A 52 -5.42 -0.38 -6.58
CA LYS A 52 -4.69 -1.37 -7.39
C LYS A 52 -3.39 -0.85 -8.04
N LYS A 53 -2.94 0.37 -7.73
CA LYS A 53 -1.76 1.01 -8.32
C LYS A 53 -0.62 1.09 -7.32
N TYR A 54 0.60 1.17 -7.83
CA TYR A 54 1.76 1.55 -7.05
C TYR A 54 2.59 2.60 -7.77
N ALA A 55 3.32 3.39 -6.98
CA ALA A 55 4.35 4.30 -7.42
C ALA A 55 5.71 3.82 -6.89
N HIS A 56 6.69 3.71 -7.78
CA HIS A 56 8.09 3.58 -7.41
C HIS A 56 8.74 4.96 -7.51
N ILE A 57 9.31 5.45 -6.42
CA ILE A 57 9.87 6.80 -6.35
C ILE A 57 11.32 6.76 -5.89
N ASN A 58 12.07 7.81 -6.24
CA ASN A 58 13.23 8.20 -5.48
C ASN A 58 12.83 9.36 -4.55
N TYR A 59 13.15 9.27 -3.26
CA TYR A 59 12.86 10.29 -2.24
C TYR A 59 14.11 11.07 -1.79
N GLY A 60 15.24 10.93 -2.51
CA GLY A 60 16.50 11.62 -2.22
C GLY A 60 16.33 13.15 -2.22
N SER A 61 16.87 13.81 -1.21
CA SER A 61 16.76 15.27 -1.08
C SER A 61 17.35 15.98 -2.30
N GLY A 62 16.57 16.85 -2.94
CA GLY A 62 16.96 17.58 -4.16
C GLY A 62 16.85 16.78 -5.46
N SER A 63 16.55 15.48 -5.38
CA SER A 63 16.40 14.60 -6.54
C SER A 63 15.11 13.78 -6.48
N ALA A 64 14.12 14.19 -5.67
CA ALA A 64 12.89 13.43 -5.52
C ALA A 64 12.10 13.39 -6.83
N HIS A 65 11.82 12.20 -7.34
CA HIS A 65 11.09 12.02 -8.60
C HIS A 65 10.33 10.69 -8.62
N LEU A 66 9.33 10.64 -9.50
CA LEU A 66 8.63 9.41 -9.84
C LEU A 66 9.46 8.59 -10.82
N ILE A 67 9.74 7.32 -10.49
CA ILE A 67 10.45 6.38 -11.36
C ILE A 67 9.44 5.64 -12.24
N HIS A 68 8.40 5.05 -11.63
CA HIS A 68 7.31 4.37 -12.33
C HIS A 68 5.98 4.54 -11.60
N LEU A 69 4.88 4.52 -12.35
CA LEU A 69 3.52 4.43 -11.82
C LEU A 69 2.73 3.45 -12.70
N GLN A 70 2.30 2.33 -12.13
CA GLN A 70 1.58 1.28 -12.85
C GLN A 70 0.73 0.42 -11.91
N LEU A 71 0.07 -0.63 -12.43
CA LEU A 71 -0.70 -1.56 -11.59
C LEU A 71 0.25 -2.40 -10.72
N ILE A 72 -0.24 -2.79 -9.54
CA ILE A 72 0.51 -3.71 -8.64
C ILE A 72 0.90 -4.98 -9.40
N THR A 73 -0.03 -5.55 -10.17
CA THR A 73 0.18 -6.80 -10.92
C THR A 73 1.16 -6.71 -12.07
N ASP A 74 1.54 -5.51 -12.50
CA ASP A 74 2.51 -5.29 -13.58
C ASP A 74 3.93 -5.14 -13.03
N GLY A 75 4.08 -4.62 -11.81
CA GLY A 75 5.38 -4.49 -11.13
C GLY A 75 5.72 -5.64 -10.19
N PHE A 76 4.71 -6.30 -9.64
CA PHE A 76 4.83 -7.39 -8.68
C PHE A 76 4.09 -8.62 -9.21
N HIS A 77 4.76 -9.39 -10.07
CA HIS A 77 4.14 -10.57 -10.69
C HIS A 77 3.79 -11.63 -9.65
N GLY A 78 4.56 -11.73 -8.56
CA GLY A 78 4.30 -12.64 -7.45
C GLY A 78 3.00 -12.35 -6.71
N LEU A 79 2.42 -11.16 -6.88
CA LEU A 79 1.14 -10.76 -6.26
C LEU A 79 -0.08 -11.02 -7.15
N ARG A 80 0.12 -11.47 -8.40
CA ARG A 80 -0.99 -11.85 -9.29
C ARG A 80 -1.81 -12.97 -8.67
N ASN A 81 -3.13 -12.93 -8.87
CA ASN A 81 -4.08 -13.90 -8.32
C ASN A 81 -4.07 -13.99 -6.79
N THR A 82 -3.71 -12.91 -6.10
CA THR A 82 -3.79 -12.80 -4.65
C THR A 82 -4.68 -11.65 -4.23
N ILE A 83 -5.04 -11.60 -2.94
CA ILE A 83 -5.80 -10.49 -2.36
C ILE A 83 -5.09 -9.13 -2.51
N PHE A 84 -3.76 -9.11 -2.69
CA PHE A 84 -2.96 -7.89 -2.80
C PHE A 84 -2.99 -7.26 -4.19
N ALA A 85 -3.48 -7.98 -5.22
CA ALA A 85 -3.60 -7.47 -6.58
C ALA A 85 -4.51 -6.22 -6.67
N SER A 86 -5.48 -6.09 -5.77
CA SER A 86 -6.42 -4.97 -5.70
C SER A 86 -6.05 -3.90 -4.68
N GLY A 87 -4.88 -3.99 -4.04
CA GLY A 87 -4.39 -3.00 -3.08
C GLY A 87 -3.82 -3.61 -1.81
N ILE A 88 -3.09 -2.78 -1.06
CA ILE A 88 -2.34 -3.13 0.15
C ILE A 88 -2.65 -2.06 1.20
N GLU A 89 -3.04 -2.48 2.41
CA GLU A 89 -3.54 -1.58 3.47
C GLU A 89 -2.44 -1.13 4.44
N ALA A 90 -1.36 -1.91 4.55
CA ALA A 90 -0.13 -1.51 5.23
C ALA A 90 1.05 -2.31 4.69
N ALA A 91 2.25 -1.75 4.77
CA ALA A 91 3.47 -2.44 4.41
C ALA A 91 4.65 -1.94 5.23
N PHE A 92 5.69 -2.77 5.35
CA PHE A 92 7.00 -2.34 5.82
C PHE A 92 8.11 -3.24 5.28
N ALA A 93 9.31 -2.68 5.12
CA ALA A 93 10.49 -3.43 4.71
C ALA A 93 11.05 -4.24 5.89
N SER A 94 11.37 -5.51 5.64
CA SER A 94 12.09 -6.35 6.59
C SER A 94 13.53 -5.85 6.76
N HIS A 95 14.14 -6.17 7.90
CA HIS A 95 15.59 -6.01 8.05
C HIS A 95 16.40 -6.98 7.17
N LYS A 96 15.76 -8.04 6.66
CA LYS A 96 16.36 -8.91 5.66
C LYS A 96 16.32 -8.25 4.29
N THR A 97 17.43 -8.34 3.57
CA THR A 97 17.59 -7.77 2.24
C THR A 97 16.48 -8.26 1.30
N ASN A 98 15.87 -7.30 0.59
CA ASN A 98 14.85 -7.55 -0.43
C ASN A 98 13.57 -8.23 0.13
N GLU A 99 13.32 -8.17 1.44
CA GLU A 99 12.09 -8.69 2.01
C GLU A 99 11.17 -7.56 2.48
N ALA A 100 9.86 -7.72 2.26
CA ALA A 100 8.85 -6.79 2.76
C ALA A 100 7.60 -7.55 3.22
N TYR A 101 6.93 -7.01 4.23
CA TYR A 101 5.64 -7.50 4.69
C TYR A 101 4.53 -6.62 4.13
N LEU A 102 3.51 -7.24 3.53
CA LEU A 102 2.30 -6.60 3.02
C LEU A 102 1.10 -7.09 3.81
N PHE A 103 0.19 -6.18 4.19
CA PHE A 103 -0.99 -6.49 5.00
C PHE A 103 -2.27 -6.08 4.27
N LYS A 104 -3.31 -6.91 4.40
CA LYS A 104 -4.65 -6.64 3.91
C LYS A 104 -5.68 -7.45 4.70
N GLY A 105 -6.63 -6.76 5.31
CA GLY A 105 -7.59 -7.35 6.24
C GLY A 105 -6.89 -8.11 7.37
N ASP A 106 -7.25 -9.37 7.57
CA ASP A 106 -6.67 -10.25 8.59
C ASP A 106 -5.47 -11.08 8.10
N SER A 107 -4.96 -10.76 6.92
CA SER A 107 -3.95 -11.54 6.20
C SER A 107 -2.71 -10.71 5.87
N TYR A 108 -1.58 -11.39 5.71
CA TYR A 108 -0.32 -10.79 5.30
C TYR A 108 0.44 -11.71 4.34
N ALA A 109 1.35 -11.11 3.58
CA ALA A 109 2.36 -11.82 2.80
C ALA A 109 3.75 -11.30 3.17
N LEU A 110 4.71 -12.21 3.30
CA LEU A 110 6.12 -11.88 3.22
C LEU A 110 6.54 -12.06 1.78
N ILE A 111 7.11 -11.03 1.15
CA ILE A 111 7.60 -11.10 -0.22
C ILE A 111 9.11 -10.99 -0.26
N ASN A 112 9.74 -11.63 -1.24
CA ASN A 112 11.03 -11.20 -1.75
C ASN A 112 10.77 -10.29 -2.96
N PHE A 113 11.07 -9.00 -2.85
CA PHE A 113 10.91 -8.04 -3.94
C PHE A 113 12.18 -7.93 -4.77
N ALA A 114 12.05 -7.64 -6.06
CA ALA A 114 13.17 -7.67 -7.00
C ALA A 114 13.36 -6.32 -7.72
N PRO A 115 14.03 -5.33 -7.10
CA PRO A 115 14.11 -3.96 -7.62
C PRO A 115 14.59 -3.86 -9.08
N GLY A 116 13.74 -3.31 -9.95
CA GLY A 116 14.03 -3.15 -11.38
C GLY A 116 13.70 -4.37 -12.24
N THR A 117 13.10 -5.40 -11.67
CA THR A 117 12.58 -6.58 -12.39
C THR A 117 11.19 -6.95 -11.84
N THR A 118 10.57 -7.98 -12.42
CA THR A 118 9.29 -8.55 -11.97
C THR A 118 9.44 -9.99 -11.46
N ASN A 119 10.64 -10.34 -10.98
CA ASN A 119 10.96 -11.67 -10.44
C ASN A 119 10.65 -11.80 -8.94
N ASP A 120 9.78 -10.93 -8.43
CA ASP A 120 9.32 -10.99 -7.04
C ASP A 120 8.48 -12.26 -6.78
N TYR A 121 8.48 -12.72 -5.53
CA TYR A 121 7.70 -13.88 -5.13
C TYR A 121 7.26 -13.80 -3.66
N ILE A 122 6.19 -14.53 -3.33
CA ILE A 122 5.70 -14.65 -1.95
C ILE A 122 6.46 -15.78 -1.24
N ILE A 123 7.07 -15.46 -0.11
CA ILE A 123 7.78 -16.41 0.75
C ILE A 123 6.77 -17.12 1.65
N GLY A 124 6.52 -18.40 1.38
CA GLY A 124 5.69 -19.26 2.23
C GLY A 124 4.18 -18.96 2.17
N GLY A 125 3.72 -18.30 1.10
CA GLY A 125 2.30 -18.04 0.83
C GLY A 125 1.68 -16.91 1.67
N VAL A 126 0.44 -16.59 1.35
CA VAL A 126 -0.39 -15.64 2.14
C VAL A 126 -0.85 -16.32 3.41
N LYS A 127 -0.72 -15.64 4.55
CA LYS A 127 -1.01 -16.19 5.87
C LYS A 127 -1.89 -15.26 6.70
N LYS A 128 -2.62 -15.82 7.66
CA LYS A 128 -3.35 -15.04 8.66
C LYS A 128 -2.39 -14.37 9.63
N ILE A 129 -2.70 -13.14 10.04
CA ILE A 129 -1.87 -12.36 10.97
C ILE A 129 -1.81 -13.05 12.34
N LEU A 130 -2.95 -13.30 12.99
CA LEU A 130 -2.99 -13.74 14.39
C LEU A 130 -2.30 -15.09 14.71
N PRO A 131 -2.34 -16.11 13.84
CA PRO A 131 -1.58 -17.35 14.08
C PRO A 131 -0.06 -17.16 13.96
N ASN A 132 0.40 -16.21 13.14
CA ASN A 132 1.83 -16.00 12.85
C ASN A 132 2.44 -14.83 13.62
N TRP A 133 1.61 -13.94 14.16
CA TRP A 133 1.98 -12.79 14.98
C TRP A 133 1.21 -12.86 16.32
N PRO A 134 1.51 -13.86 17.17
CA PRO A 134 0.72 -14.15 18.37
C PRO A 134 0.69 -12.99 19.37
N SER A 135 1.73 -12.14 19.37
CA SER A 135 1.81 -10.93 20.21
C SER A 135 0.72 -9.89 19.88
N LEU A 136 0.10 -9.95 18.69
CA LEU A 136 -0.94 -9.00 18.28
C LEU A 136 -2.36 -9.46 18.64
N ARG A 137 -2.54 -10.69 19.12
CA ARG A 137 -3.86 -11.23 19.51
C ARG A 137 -4.62 -10.37 20.52
N PRO A 138 -3.99 -9.76 21.55
CA PRO A 138 -4.71 -8.91 22.50
C PRO A 138 -5.14 -7.56 21.90
N ILE A 139 -4.61 -7.20 20.72
CA ILE A 139 -4.74 -5.86 20.13
C ILE A 139 -5.68 -5.89 18.92
N LEU A 140 -5.64 -6.96 18.12
CA LEU A 140 -6.35 -7.05 16.84
C LEU A 140 -7.57 -8.00 16.89
N PRO A 141 -8.67 -7.67 16.20
CA PRO A 141 -8.89 -6.43 15.44
C PRO A 141 -9.21 -5.25 16.37
N ARG A 142 -8.55 -4.11 16.13
CA ARG A 142 -8.85 -2.86 16.84
C ARG A 142 -9.92 -2.10 16.06
N LYS A 143 -11.14 -1.99 16.61
CA LYS A 143 -12.22 -1.22 15.99
C LYS A 143 -11.96 0.27 16.20
N ASN A 144 -11.37 0.93 15.22
CA ASN A 144 -11.17 2.38 15.24
C ASN A 144 -12.50 3.05 14.84
N ARG A 145 -13.38 3.32 15.82
CA ARG A 145 -14.62 4.07 15.60
C ARG A 145 -14.30 5.46 15.05
N GLY A 146 -14.32 5.64 13.73
CA GLY A 146 -14.26 6.95 13.05
C GLY A 146 -13.16 7.16 11.99
N LEU A 147 -12.24 6.21 11.74
CA LEU A 147 -11.18 6.37 10.73
C LEU A 147 -11.29 5.41 9.52
N ASP A 148 -11.97 4.27 9.67
CA ASP A 148 -12.10 3.25 8.62
C ASP A 148 -13.25 3.54 7.63
N VAL A 149 -13.43 4.79 7.19
CA VAL A 149 -14.55 5.19 6.29
C VAL A 149 -14.23 4.95 4.80
N HIS A 150 -13.17 4.18 4.49
CA HIS A 150 -12.93 3.70 3.13
C HIS A 150 -13.47 2.29 2.97
N ASP A 151 -14.81 2.19 3.05
CA ASP A 151 -15.51 1.02 2.54
C ASP A 151 -15.36 1.05 1.01
N HIS A 152 -14.38 0.32 0.49
CA HIS A 152 -14.28 0.01 -0.93
C HIS A 152 -15.30 -1.09 -1.29
N SER A 153 -16.55 -0.90 -0.90
CA SER A 153 -17.66 -1.59 -1.54
C SER A 153 -17.94 -0.84 -2.84
N SER A 154 -17.54 -1.45 -3.96
CA SER A 154 -18.02 -1.03 -5.27
C SER A 154 -19.54 -1.03 -5.23
N ARG A 155 -20.14 0.17 -5.29
CA ARG A 155 -21.56 0.33 -5.57
C ARG A 155 -21.84 -0.45 -6.86
N VAL A 156 -22.59 -1.54 -6.72
CA VAL A 156 -23.26 -2.17 -7.85
C VAL A 156 -24.26 -1.11 -8.32
N ASP A 157 -24.01 -0.63 -9.52
CA ASP A 157 -24.92 0.19 -10.29
C ASP A 157 -26.09 -0.74 -10.67
N ASP A 158 -27.17 -0.69 -9.90
CA ASP A 158 -28.42 -1.34 -10.29
C ASP A 158 -28.98 -0.53 -11.45
N GLY A 159 -28.64 -1.00 -12.65
CA GLY A 159 -29.12 -0.51 -13.91
C GLY A 159 -30.64 -0.48 -13.96
N ASP A 160 -31.14 0.70 -14.28
CA ASP A 160 -32.28 0.97 -15.14
C ASP A 160 -32.72 -0.26 -15.97
N ARG A 161 -33.84 -0.88 -15.57
CA ARG A 161 -34.64 -1.73 -16.44
C ARG A 161 -35.88 -0.95 -16.82
N GLY A 162 -35.86 -0.47 -18.07
CA GLY A 162 -36.99 0.16 -18.71
C GLY A 162 -38.20 -0.75 -18.87
N GLN A 163 -39.33 -0.04 -19.00
CA GLN A 163 -40.46 -0.30 -19.89
C GLN A 163 -40.94 -1.74 -20.02
N ASP A 164 -42.11 -2.01 -19.45
CA ASP A 164 -43.11 -2.85 -20.11
C ASP A 164 -44.34 -1.98 -20.41
N HIS A 165 -44.63 -1.93 -21.70
CA HIS A 165 -45.82 -1.39 -22.33
C HIS A 165 -46.95 -2.44 -22.34
N ASP A 166 -48.18 -1.92 -22.30
CA ASP A 166 -49.42 -2.42 -22.92
C ASP A 166 -50.54 -3.06 -22.07
N GLU A 167 -51.66 -2.29 -22.06
CA GLU A 167 -53.08 -2.61 -22.25
C GLU A 167 -53.75 -3.81 -21.54
N LEU A 168 -54.71 -3.49 -20.66
CA LEU A 168 -56.17 -3.56 -20.90
C LEU A 168 -56.95 -2.79 -19.82
#